data_AF-A0A6L2PG68-F1
#
_entry.id   AF-A0A6L2PG68-F1
#
_cell.length_a   1.000
_cell.length_b   1.000
_cell.length_c   1.000
_cell.angle_alpha   90.00
_cell.angle_beta   90.00
_cell.angle_gamma   90.00
#
_symmetry.space_group_name_H-M   'P 1'
#
loop_
_entity.id
_entity.type
_entity.pdbx_description
1 polymer ?
#
loop_
_entity_poly.entity_id
_entity_poly.type
_entity_poly.pdbx_seq_one_letter_code
_entity_poly.pdbx_strand_id
1 'polypeptide(L)'
;MGNSFSESTVWRSHLDKPGATIALIRIVGSERIQSMLLDRNTIKKNVWAQVAKELLQEGFDLGPDAAKACHQKWRNLKRAYIVYITKPGNKTSPPYMEELQKALETTRKLIKPLKCDDMGTDSRSDGPVSDDDVDTSPGFTSTKSSLQFPLSQSVNLAEVLAIVQSLDQERRAREEAREKREEERFSRIEALLKEQAAQTERLTNALLEITSTVMGNKKRKLSETNQES
;
A
#
# COMPACT_ATOMS: atom_id res chain seq x y z
N MET A 1 -22.47 14.28 34.86
CA MET A 1 -21.57 14.69 33.76
C MET A 1 -20.38 13.75 33.78
N GLY A 2 -20.40 12.71 32.94
CA GLY A 2 -19.32 11.72 32.89
C GLY A 2 -18.40 12.04 31.72
N ASN A 3 -17.20 12.53 32.01
CA ASN A 3 -16.14 12.65 31.01
C ASN A 3 -15.57 11.27 30.71
N SER A 4 -16.05 10.66 29.63
CA SER A 4 -15.37 9.52 28.99
C SER A 4 -14.15 10.06 28.23
N PHE A 5 -12.98 9.94 28.86
CA PHE A 5 -11.69 10.13 28.23
C PHE A 5 -11.59 9.18 27.03
N SER A 6 -11.54 9.74 25.83
CA SER A 6 -11.16 9.03 24.61
C SER A 6 -9.71 8.61 24.72
N GLU A 7 -9.50 7.40 25.24
CA GLU A 7 -8.22 6.72 25.27
C GLU A 7 -7.78 6.47 23.82
N SER A 8 -6.88 7.33 23.34
CA SER A 8 -6.21 7.22 22.05
C SER A 8 -5.38 5.94 22.04
N THR A 9 -6.05 4.82 21.78
CA THR A 9 -5.45 3.50 21.83
C THR A 9 -4.60 3.33 20.58
N VAL A 10 -3.30 3.28 20.82
CA VAL A 10 -2.22 3.10 19.86
C VAL A 10 -2.43 1.81 19.04
N TRP A 11 -3.01 1.98 17.85
CA TRP A 11 -2.92 1.27 16.55
C TRP A 11 -2.30 -0.14 16.39
N ARG A 12 -1.46 -0.66 17.29
CA ARG A 12 -0.97 -2.06 17.25
C ARG A 12 -1.93 -3.03 17.92
N SER A 13 -2.59 -2.63 19.01
CA SER A 13 -3.28 -3.57 19.90
C SER A 13 -4.64 -4.07 19.39
N HIS A 14 -5.33 -3.34 18.50
CA HIS A 14 -6.66 -3.76 18.03
C HIS A 14 -6.63 -4.72 16.82
N LEU A 15 -5.61 -4.62 15.96
CA LEU A 15 -5.39 -5.47 14.78
C LEU A 15 -4.49 -6.69 15.04
N ASP A 16 -3.93 -6.78 16.25
CA ASP A 16 -3.23 -7.97 16.76
C ASP A 16 -4.18 -8.93 17.50
N LYS A 17 -5.45 -8.55 17.67
CA LYS A 17 -6.50 -9.50 18.03
C LYS A 17 -6.68 -10.47 16.84
N PRO A 18 -6.54 -11.79 17.04
CA PRO A 18 -6.63 -12.77 15.96
C PRO A 18 -7.95 -12.65 15.19
N GLY A 19 -9.05 -12.29 15.87
CA GLY A 19 -10.36 -12.08 15.26
C GLY A 19 -10.41 -10.97 14.20
N ALA A 20 -9.76 -9.83 14.44
CA ALA A 20 -9.77 -8.70 13.49
C ALA A 20 -8.99 -9.04 12.20
N THR A 21 -7.91 -9.81 12.33
CA THR A 21 -7.11 -10.26 11.18
C THR A 21 -7.89 -11.28 10.34
N ILE A 22 -8.59 -12.23 10.97
CA ILE A 22 -9.43 -13.21 10.28
C ILE A 22 -10.58 -12.51 9.55
N ALA A 23 -11.26 -11.57 10.23
CA ALA A 23 -12.33 -10.76 9.63
C ALA A 23 -11.84 -9.99 8.40
N LEU A 24 -10.68 -9.34 8.49
CA LEU A 24 -10.08 -8.62 7.36
C LEU A 24 -9.83 -9.57 6.18
N ILE A 25 -9.25 -10.75 6.44
CA ILE A 25 -8.96 -11.74 5.41
C ILE A 25 -10.26 -12.23 4.76
N ARG A 26 -11.30 -12.48 5.54
CA ARG A 26 -12.61 -12.90 5.04
C ARG A 26 -13.26 -11.84 4.15
N ILE A 27 -13.31 -10.58 4.62
CA ILE A 27 -13.92 -9.46 3.88
C ILE A 27 -13.15 -9.22 2.58
N VAL A 28 -11.81 -9.08 2.67
CA VAL A 28 -10.98 -8.83 1.49
C VAL A 28 -10.97 -10.03 0.55
N GLY A 29 -11.06 -11.26 1.08
CA GLY A 29 -11.13 -12.50 0.32
C GLY A 29 -12.48 -12.76 -0.35
N SER A 30 -13.51 -11.95 -0.06
CA SER A 30 -14.81 -12.06 -0.71
C SER A 30 -14.70 -11.73 -2.21
N GLU A 31 -15.46 -12.45 -3.03
CA GLU A 31 -15.48 -12.26 -4.48
C GLU A 31 -15.83 -10.82 -4.86
N ARG A 32 -16.78 -10.22 -4.15
CA ARG A 32 -17.20 -8.82 -4.32
C ARG A 32 -16.04 -7.84 -4.15
N ILE A 33 -15.31 -7.92 -3.04
CA ILE A 33 -14.18 -7.01 -2.78
C ILE A 33 -13.02 -7.30 -3.74
N GLN A 34 -12.74 -8.57 -4.03
CA GLN A 34 -11.69 -8.95 -4.99
C GLN A 34 -11.98 -8.41 -6.39
N SER A 35 -13.22 -8.52 -6.88
CA SER A 35 -13.64 -7.98 -8.17
C SER A 35 -13.40 -6.46 -8.23
N MET A 36 -13.79 -5.73 -7.18
CA MET A 36 -13.55 -4.29 -7.09
C MET A 36 -12.07 -3.91 -7.01
N LEU A 37 -11.23 -4.74 -6.37
CA LEU A 37 -9.78 -4.51 -6.30
C LEU A 37 -9.05 -4.83 -7.61
N LEU A 38 -9.61 -5.71 -8.43
CA LEU A 38 -9.11 -6.11 -9.74
C LEU A 38 -9.53 -5.16 -10.86
N ASP A 39 -10.69 -4.51 -10.72
CA ASP A 39 -11.17 -3.51 -11.67
C ASP A 39 -10.20 -2.31 -11.76
N ARG A 40 -9.89 -1.91 -13.00
CA ARG A 40 -9.00 -0.77 -13.30
C ARG A 40 -9.70 0.58 -13.11
N ASN A 41 -11.02 0.63 -13.26
CA ASN A 41 -11.80 1.86 -13.17
C ASN A 41 -12.24 2.16 -11.73
N THR A 42 -12.14 1.17 -10.84
CA THR A 42 -12.49 1.33 -9.44
C THR A 42 -11.42 2.11 -8.67
N ILE A 43 -11.85 3.15 -7.95
CA ILE A 43 -11.00 3.91 -7.03
C ILE A 43 -10.69 3.04 -5.81
N LYS A 44 -9.50 2.45 -5.77
CA LYS A 44 -9.06 1.54 -4.70
C LYS A 44 -9.18 2.12 -3.30
N LYS A 45 -9.02 3.45 -3.15
CA LYS A 45 -9.23 4.16 -1.88
C LYS A 45 -10.64 3.91 -1.32
N ASN A 46 -11.65 3.90 -2.18
CA ASN A 46 -13.05 3.70 -1.78
C ASN A 46 -13.30 2.24 -1.40
N VAL A 47 -12.68 1.29 -2.11
CA VAL A 47 -12.77 -0.14 -1.76
C VAL A 47 -12.19 -0.39 -0.36
N TRP A 48 -11.03 0.20 -0.05
CA TRP A 48 -10.44 0.07 1.29
C TRP A 48 -11.23 0.78 2.38
N ALA A 49 -11.90 1.89 2.07
CA ALA A 49 -12.84 2.54 2.99
C ALA A 49 -14.07 1.65 3.25
N GLN A 50 -14.56 0.95 2.23
CA GLN A 50 -15.64 -0.01 2.37
C GLN A 50 -15.24 -1.22 3.23
N VAL A 51 -14.05 -1.78 3.02
CA VAL A 51 -13.50 -2.86 3.87
C VAL A 51 -13.41 -2.42 5.33
N ALA A 52 -12.94 -1.18 5.58
CA ALA A 52 -12.88 -0.63 6.94
C ALA A 52 -14.27 -0.48 7.57
N LYS A 53 -15.28 -0.07 6.78
CA LYS A 53 -16.67 0.02 7.24
C LYS A 53 -17.25 -1.34 7.61
N GLU A 54 -16.96 -2.38 6.82
CA GLU A 54 -17.40 -3.75 7.13
C GLU A 54 -16.72 -4.29 8.39
N LEU A 55 -15.43 -4.00 8.60
CA LEU A 55 -14.75 -4.35 9.86
C LEU A 55 -15.37 -3.66 11.08
N LEU A 56 -15.76 -2.39 10.93
CA LEU A 56 -16.47 -1.67 11.98
C LEU A 56 -17.84 -2.30 12.27
N GLN A 57 -18.56 -2.77 11.25
CA GLN A 57 -19.83 -3.50 11.41
C GLN A 57 -19.66 -4.84 12.13
N GLU A 58 -18.50 -5.48 11.98
CA GLU A 58 -18.12 -6.67 12.74
C GLU A 58 -17.64 -6.37 14.17
N GLY A 59 -17.68 -5.10 14.59
CA GLY A 59 -17.29 -4.66 15.94
C GLY A 59 -15.82 -4.29 16.08
N PHE A 60 -15.06 -4.23 14.98
CA PHE A 60 -13.66 -3.82 14.99
C PHE A 60 -13.52 -2.36 14.59
N ASP A 61 -13.55 -1.46 15.58
CA ASP A 61 -13.18 -0.07 15.35
C ASP A 61 -11.65 0.05 15.18
N LEU A 62 -11.25 0.61 14.05
CA LEU A 62 -9.86 0.82 13.65
C LEU A 62 -9.50 2.32 13.58
N GLY A 63 -10.39 3.21 14.00
CA GLY A 63 -10.15 4.64 14.07
C GLY A 63 -10.14 5.37 12.72
N PRO A 64 -9.67 6.62 12.68
CA PRO A 64 -9.87 7.54 11.55
C PRO A 64 -9.15 7.13 10.24
N ASP A 65 -8.03 6.40 10.34
CA ASP A 65 -7.25 5.88 9.22
C ASP A 65 -7.48 4.38 8.93
N ALA A 66 -8.62 3.83 9.36
CA ALA A 66 -8.97 2.41 9.22
C ALA A 66 -8.70 1.83 7.82
N ALA A 67 -9.06 2.56 6.76
CA ALA A 67 -8.86 2.14 5.38
C ALA A 67 -7.38 1.92 5.02
N LYS A 68 -6.51 2.84 5.45
CA LYS A 68 -5.06 2.75 5.22
C LYS A 68 -4.48 1.59 6.03
N ALA A 69 -4.93 1.42 7.27
CA ALA A 69 -4.50 0.34 8.14
C ALA A 69 -4.87 -1.04 7.56
N CYS A 70 -6.09 -1.22 7.06
CA CYS A 70 -6.54 -2.43 6.38
C CYS A 70 -5.65 -2.78 5.19
N HIS A 71 -5.41 -1.80 4.31
CA HIS A 71 -4.57 -1.99 3.14
C HIS A 71 -3.13 -2.37 3.52
N GLN A 72 -2.56 -1.69 4.51
CA GLN A 72 -1.21 -1.95 4.98
C GLN A 72 -1.08 -3.35 5.62
N LYS A 73 -2.05 -3.76 6.45
CA LYS A 73 -2.10 -5.12 7.03
C LYS A 73 -2.22 -6.17 5.93
N TRP A 74 -3.11 -5.99 4.96
CA TRP A 74 -3.26 -6.90 3.81
C TRP A 74 -1.96 -7.06 3.00
N ARG A 75 -1.24 -5.97 2.74
CA ARG A 75 0.08 -6.01 2.10
C ARG A 75 1.09 -6.81 2.91
N ASN A 76 1.13 -6.60 4.23
CA ASN A 76 2.03 -7.32 5.12
C ASN A 76 1.71 -8.81 5.17
N LEU A 77 0.42 -9.19 5.22
CA LEU A 77 -0.04 -10.57 5.17
C LEU A 77 0.42 -11.27 3.88
N LYS A 78 0.23 -10.62 2.72
CA LYS A 78 0.71 -11.18 1.44
C LYS A 78 2.23 -11.37 1.43
N ARG A 79 3.00 -10.42 1.97
CA ARG A 79 4.46 -10.55 2.07
C ARG A 79 4.86 -11.70 2.98
N ALA A 80 4.23 -11.81 4.14
CA ALA A 80 4.46 -12.91 5.09
C ALA A 80 4.15 -14.27 4.45
N TYR A 81 3.04 -14.36 3.71
CA TYR A 81 2.68 -15.56 2.96
C TYR A 81 3.72 -15.94 1.91
N ILE A 82 4.19 -14.99 1.10
CA ILE A 82 5.23 -15.24 0.09
C ILE A 82 6.50 -15.77 0.78
N VAL A 83 6.92 -15.15 1.88
CA VAL A 83 8.09 -15.62 2.65
C VAL A 83 7.86 -17.02 3.22
N TYR A 84 6.65 -17.34 3.69
CA TYR A 84 6.30 -18.65 4.20
C TYR A 84 6.41 -19.73 3.12
N ILE A 85 5.83 -19.52 1.94
CA ILE A 85 5.82 -20.53 0.86
C ILE A 85 7.17 -20.69 0.14
N THR A 86 8.02 -19.66 0.18
CA THR A 86 9.32 -19.67 -0.51
C THR A 86 10.47 -20.18 0.35
N LYS A 87 10.31 -20.24 1.68
CA LYS A 87 11.34 -20.73 2.60
C LYS A 87 11.05 -22.19 3.02
N PRO A 88 11.85 -23.17 2.57
CA PRO A 88 11.73 -24.54 3.05
C PRO A 88 12.12 -24.61 4.53
N GLY A 89 11.21 -25.06 5.41
CA GLY A 89 11.49 -25.30 6.84
C GLY A 89 10.59 -24.61 7.86
N ASN A 90 9.65 -23.74 7.45
CA ASN A 90 8.69 -23.13 8.37
C ASN A 90 7.57 -24.12 8.74
N LYS A 91 7.71 -24.78 9.89
CA LYS A 91 6.75 -25.82 10.36
C LYS A 91 5.50 -25.27 11.03
N THR A 92 5.48 -23.99 11.44
CA THR A 92 4.33 -23.39 12.12
C THR A 92 3.59 -22.47 11.17
N SER A 93 2.49 -22.97 10.60
CA SER A 93 1.55 -22.16 9.82
C SER A 93 0.81 -21.20 10.77
N PRO A 94 0.79 -19.88 10.51
CA PRO A 94 -0.01 -18.94 11.30
C PRO A 94 -1.50 -19.34 11.29
N PRO A 95 -2.26 -19.07 12.36
CA PRO A 95 -3.65 -19.52 12.51
C PRO A 95 -4.64 -18.93 11.50
N TYR A 96 -4.23 -17.94 10.70
CA TYR A 96 -5.04 -17.27 9.67
C TYR A 96 -4.62 -17.65 8.25
N MET A 97 -3.71 -18.62 8.13
CA MET A 97 -3.00 -18.88 6.89
C MET A 97 -3.93 -19.57 5.88
N GLU A 98 -4.73 -20.55 6.28
CA GLU A 98 -5.69 -21.21 5.38
C GLU A 98 -6.68 -20.21 4.75
N GLU A 99 -7.22 -19.29 5.56
CA GLU A 99 -8.13 -18.25 5.08
C GLU A 99 -7.43 -17.28 4.13
N LEU A 100 -6.17 -16.95 4.39
CA LEU A 100 -5.38 -16.08 3.53
C LEU A 100 -5.08 -16.75 2.19
N GLN A 101 -4.72 -18.04 2.20
CA GLN A 101 -4.51 -18.81 0.98
C GLN A 101 -5.80 -18.88 0.16
N LYS A 102 -6.93 -19.20 0.79
CA LYS A 102 -8.25 -19.22 0.15
C LYS A 102 -8.59 -17.87 -0.50
N ALA A 103 -8.38 -16.77 0.22
CA ALA A 103 -8.62 -15.43 -0.30
C ALA A 103 -7.77 -15.11 -1.54
N LEU A 104 -6.50 -15.53 -1.55
CA LEU A 104 -5.59 -15.35 -2.70
C LEU A 104 -5.94 -16.26 -3.87
N GLU A 105 -6.46 -17.45 -3.61
CA GLU A 105 -6.99 -18.34 -4.64
C GLU A 105 -8.24 -17.77 -5.32
N THR A 106 -9.14 -17.11 -4.56
CA THR A 106 -10.27 -16.36 -5.14
C THR A 106 -9.77 -15.31 -6.12
N THR A 107 -8.76 -14.52 -5.75
CA THR A 107 -8.15 -13.54 -6.67
C THR A 107 -7.63 -14.20 -7.95
N ARG A 108 -6.94 -15.35 -7.84
CA ARG A 108 -6.42 -16.09 -9.02
C ARG A 108 -7.54 -16.63 -9.90
N LYS A 109 -8.63 -17.13 -9.30
CA LYS A 109 -9.81 -17.62 -10.03
C LYS A 109 -10.49 -16.50 -10.80
N LEU A 110 -10.57 -15.29 -10.24
CA LEU A 110 -11.16 -14.10 -10.88
C LEU A 110 -10.29 -13.46 -11.96
N ILE A 111 -8.97 -13.68 -11.94
CA ILE A 111 -8.07 -13.26 -13.02
C ILE A 111 -8.14 -14.23 -14.21
N LYS A 112 -8.38 -15.53 -13.94
CA LYS A 112 -8.46 -16.58 -14.96
C LYS A 112 -9.67 -16.56 -15.93
N PRO A 113 -10.81 -15.86 -15.74
CA PRO A 113 -11.92 -15.93 -16.69
C PRO A 113 -11.85 -14.87 -17.79
N LEU A 114 -10.89 -13.94 -17.79
CA LEU A 114 -10.78 -12.87 -18.80
C LEU A 114 -9.79 -13.22 -19.94
N LYS A 115 -10.04 -14.32 -20.65
CA LYS A 115 -9.73 -14.36 -22.09
C LYS A 115 -11.05 -14.23 -22.82
N CYS A 116 -11.29 -13.01 -23.30
CA CYS A 116 -12.50 -12.59 -23.97
C CYS A 116 -12.69 -13.36 -25.28
N ASP A 117 -13.77 -14.13 -25.34
CA ASP A 117 -14.51 -14.31 -26.58
C ASP A 117 -15.31 -13.01 -26.79
N ASP A 118 -14.88 -12.13 -27.70
CA ASP A 118 -15.77 -11.16 -28.34
C ASP A 118 -15.21 -10.71 -29.70
N MET A 119 -16.10 -10.70 -30.67
CA MET A 119 -15.90 -10.57 -32.10
C MET A 119 -15.84 -9.08 -32.48
N GLY A 120 -14.68 -8.63 -32.93
CA GLY A 120 -14.53 -7.37 -33.66
C GLY A 120 -14.16 -7.66 -35.10
N THR A 121 -15.17 -7.96 -35.92
CA THR A 121 -15.05 -7.97 -37.38
C THR A 121 -14.73 -6.56 -37.87
N ASP A 122 -13.53 -6.35 -38.40
CA ASP A 122 -13.29 -5.26 -39.34
C ASP A 122 -12.38 -5.75 -40.46
N SER A 123 -12.99 -6.50 -41.36
CA SER A 123 -12.45 -6.75 -42.69
C SER A 123 -12.50 -5.46 -43.48
N ARG A 124 -11.37 -4.75 -43.51
CA ARG A 124 -11.05 -3.87 -44.64
C ARG A 124 -10.73 -4.74 -45.85
N SER A 125 -11.56 -4.67 -46.88
CA SER A 125 -11.07 -4.80 -48.25
C SER A 125 -11.85 -3.84 -49.13
N ASP A 126 -11.07 -3.14 -49.93
CA ASP A 126 -11.46 -2.09 -50.85
C ASP A 126 -12.57 -2.53 -51.81
N GLY A 127 -13.41 -1.57 -52.21
CA GLY A 127 -14.20 -1.67 -53.42
C GLY A 127 -14.11 -0.37 -54.21
N PRO A 128 -14.08 -0.49 -55.54
CA PRO A 128 -14.92 0.38 -56.34
C PRO A 128 -15.99 -0.43 -57.09
N VAL A 129 -17.24 -0.01 -56.86
CA VAL A 129 -18.38 0.07 -57.79
C VAL A 129 -18.99 -1.24 -58.33
N SER A 130 -20.22 -1.57 -57.91
CA SER A 130 -21.48 -1.33 -58.67
C SER A 130 -22.65 -2.16 -58.09
N ASP A 131 -23.86 -1.66 -58.31
CA ASP A 131 -25.19 -2.04 -57.78
C ASP A 131 -25.68 -3.51 -57.87
N ASP A 132 -26.75 -3.71 -57.08
CA ASP A 132 -27.87 -4.68 -57.17
C ASP A 132 -27.89 -5.96 -56.28
N ASP A 133 -28.79 -5.87 -55.29
CA ASP A 133 -29.80 -6.79 -54.76
C ASP A 133 -29.56 -8.28 -54.43
N VAL A 134 -30.21 -8.64 -53.30
CA VAL A 134 -30.84 -9.94 -52.94
C VAL A 134 -30.03 -11.03 -52.21
N ASP A 135 -30.45 -11.19 -50.95
CA ASP A 135 -30.82 -12.41 -50.21
C ASP A 135 -29.78 -13.51 -49.85
N THR A 136 -29.58 -13.61 -48.52
CA THR A 136 -29.54 -14.82 -47.68
C THR A 136 -28.99 -16.14 -48.25
N SER A 137 -27.82 -16.59 -47.74
CA SER A 137 -27.66 -17.91 -47.09
C SER A 137 -26.23 -18.20 -46.58
N PRO A 138 -26.05 -19.06 -45.56
CA PRO A 138 -24.76 -19.41 -44.96
C PRO A 138 -24.16 -20.72 -45.52
N GLY A 139 -22.83 -20.86 -45.49
CA GLY A 139 -22.14 -22.12 -45.77
C GLY A 139 -20.62 -22.01 -45.72
N PHE A 140 -20.01 -22.42 -44.59
CA PHE A 140 -18.58 -22.33 -44.30
C PHE A 140 -17.88 -23.65 -44.64
N THR A 141 -16.81 -23.63 -45.46
CA THR A 141 -15.90 -24.77 -45.62
C THR A 141 -14.54 -24.50 -45.00
N SER A 142 -14.09 -25.51 -44.26
CA SER A 142 -12.88 -25.67 -43.47
C SER A 142 -11.58 -25.70 -44.30
N THR A 143 -10.58 -24.93 -43.87
CA THR A 143 -9.16 -25.29 -44.06
C THR A 143 -8.35 -24.99 -42.80
N LYS A 144 -7.65 -26.04 -42.34
CA LYS A 144 -6.77 -26.12 -41.18
C LYS A 144 -5.44 -25.41 -41.47
N SER A 145 -4.88 -24.72 -40.47
CA SER A 145 -3.44 -24.46 -40.44
C SER A 145 -2.84 -24.96 -39.13
N SER A 146 -1.77 -25.73 -39.30
CA SER A 146 -1.04 -26.48 -38.29
C SER A 146 0.07 -25.61 -37.71
N LEU A 147 0.04 -25.34 -36.40
CA LEU A 147 1.16 -24.76 -35.68
C LEU A 147 1.77 -25.81 -34.74
N GLN A 148 2.94 -26.31 -35.16
CA GLN A 148 3.84 -27.12 -34.35
C GLN A 148 4.50 -26.25 -33.27
N PHE A 149 4.45 -26.70 -32.02
CA PHE A 149 5.31 -26.21 -30.94
C PHE A 149 6.61 -27.04 -30.93
N PRO A 150 7.80 -26.43 -30.87
CA PRO A 150 9.02 -27.18 -30.64
C PRO A 150 9.16 -27.54 -29.16
N LEU A 151 9.08 -28.84 -28.90
CA LEU A 151 9.50 -29.50 -27.66
C LEU A 151 11.05 -29.60 -27.65
N SER A 152 11.67 -29.47 -26.47
CA SER A 152 13.11 -29.62 -26.14
C SER A 152 14.02 -28.39 -26.34
N GLN A 153 13.97 -27.45 -25.39
CA GLN A 153 15.05 -26.50 -25.14
C GLN A 153 15.79 -26.94 -23.87
N SER A 154 17.00 -27.48 -24.02
CA SER A 154 17.87 -27.82 -22.90
C SER A 154 18.22 -26.54 -22.14
N VAL A 155 17.80 -26.43 -20.88
CA VAL A 155 18.05 -25.26 -20.04
C VAL A 155 19.55 -25.13 -19.77
N ASN A 156 20.15 -24.01 -20.19
CA ASN A 156 21.57 -23.74 -20.00
C ASN A 156 21.84 -23.32 -18.55
N LEU A 157 22.65 -24.11 -17.82
CA LEU A 157 22.97 -23.86 -16.41
C LEU A 157 23.63 -22.49 -16.18
N ALA A 158 24.41 -21.98 -17.14
CA ALA A 158 25.06 -20.68 -17.03
C ALA A 158 24.03 -19.53 -17.05
N GLU A 159 22.97 -19.68 -17.86
CA GLU A 159 21.88 -18.70 -17.93
C GLU A 159 21.09 -18.65 -16.61
N VAL A 160 20.83 -19.82 -16.01
CA VAL A 160 20.19 -19.90 -14.69
C VAL A 160 21.06 -19.24 -13.61
N LEU A 161 22.38 -19.48 -13.61
CA LEU A 161 23.29 -18.86 -12.66
C LEU A 161 23.37 -17.33 -12.84
N ALA A 162 23.36 -16.84 -14.08
CA ALA A 162 23.35 -15.41 -14.37
C ALA A 162 22.06 -14.73 -13.88
N ILE A 163 20.91 -15.39 -14.04
CA ILE A 163 19.62 -14.90 -13.53
C ILE A 163 19.65 -14.81 -12.00
N VAL A 164 20.18 -15.83 -11.31
CA VAL A 164 20.31 -15.82 -9.84
C VAL A 164 21.20 -14.67 -9.36
N GLN A 165 22.36 -14.46 -10.00
CA GLN A 165 23.27 -13.36 -9.66
C GLN A 165 22.62 -12.00 -9.90
N SER A 166 21.88 -11.83 -10.99
CA SER A 166 21.14 -10.61 -11.31
C SER A 166 20.08 -10.31 -10.24
N LEU A 167 19.32 -11.31 -9.81
CA LEU A 167 18.32 -11.16 -8.74
C LEU A 167 18.95 -10.78 -7.40
N ASP A 168 20.12 -11.32 -7.06
CA ASP A 168 20.83 -10.97 -5.84
C ASP A 168 21.41 -9.55 -5.87
N GLN A 169 21.87 -9.08 -7.03
CA GLN A 169 22.27 -7.68 -7.22
C GLN A 169 21.07 -6.74 -7.13
N GLU A 170 19.96 -7.08 -7.79
CA GLU A 170 18.74 -6.30 -7.76
C GLU A 170 18.12 -6.24 -6.34
N ARG A 171 18.25 -7.32 -5.57
CA ARG A 171 17.85 -7.36 -4.17
C ARG A 171 18.71 -6.43 -3.31
N ARG A 172 20.04 -6.46 -3.48
CA ARG A 172 20.96 -5.57 -2.77
C ARG A 172 20.71 -4.10 -3.10
N ALA A 173 20.56 -3.75 -4.38
CA ALA A 173 20.27 -2.39 -4.80
C ALA A 173 18.95 -1.86 -4.20
N ARG A 174 17.92 -2.71 -4.05
CA ARG A 174 16.67 -2.34 -3.37
C ARG A 174 16.81 -2.16 -1.86
N GLU A 175 17.76 -2.85 -1.24
CA GLU A 175 18.07 -2.68 0.19
C GLU A 175 18.80 -1.37 0.43
N GLU A 176 19.86 -1.10 -0.33
CA GLU A 176 20.61 0.16 -0.29
C GLU A 176 19.72 1.37 -0.60
N ALA A 177 18.81 1.26 -1.58
CA ALA A 177 17.87 2.32 -1.89
C ALA A 177 16.82 2.56 -0.78
N ARG A 178 16.58 1.59 0.10
CA ARG A 178 15.74 1.78 1.30
C ARG A 178 16.55 2.45 2.41
N GLU A 179 17.76 1.95 2.66
CA GLU A 179 18.67 2.49 3.66
C GLU A 179 18.99 3.96 3.39
N LYS A 180 19.33 4.32 2.14
CA LYS A 180 19.55 5.71 1.74
C LYS A 180 18.35 6.62 2.01
N ARG A 181 17.12 6.14 1.77
CA ARG A 181 15.90 6.91 2.07
C ARG A 181 15.66 7.06 3.57
N GLU A 182 16.10 6.09 4.37
CA GLU A 182 16.01 6.13 5.82
C GLU A 182 17.07 7.06 6.41
N GLU A 183 18.29 7.04 5.88
CA GLU A 183 19.35 8.01 6.19
C GLU A 183 18.93 9.43 5.87
N GLU A 184 18.42 9.70 4.66
CA GLU A 184 17.92 11.03 4.27
C GLU A 184 16.81 11.52 5.20
N ARG A 185 15.91 10.63 5.61
CA ARG A 185 14.86 10.94 6.59
C ARG A 185 15.43 11.24 7.96
N PHE A 186 16.41 10.45 8.41
CA PHE A 186 17.04 10.62 9.71
C PHE A 186 17.84 11.93 9.76
N SER A 187 18.65 12.23 8.74
CA SER A 187 19.36 13.50 8.62
C SER A 187 18.41 14.70 8.61
N ARG A 188 17.25 14.59 7.97
CA ARG A 188 16.24 15.65 8.00
C ARG A 188 15.66 15.86 9.41
N ILE A 189 15.39 14.78 10.15
CA ILE A 189 14.92 14.87 11.53
C ILE A 189 15.99 15.50 12.42
N GLU A 190 17.25 15.09 12.28
CA GLU A 190 18.37 15.66 13.02
C GLU A 190 18.52 17.17 12.77
N ALA A 191 18.39 17.61 11.51
CA ALA A 191 18.42 19.02 11.15
C ALA A 191 17.28 19.81 11.83
N LEU A 192 16.06 19.26 11.83
CA LEU A 192 14.92 19.89 12.49
C LEU A 192 15.11 19.99 14.01
N LEU A 193 15.68 18.96 14.64
CA LEU A 193 15.97 18.98 16.07
C LEU A 193 17.02 20.04 16.44
N LYS A 194 18.08 20.18 15.62
CA LYS A 194 19.09 21.24 15.79
C LYS A 194 18.48 22.63 15.61
N GLU A 195 17.61 22.81 14.63
CA GLU A 195 16.92 24.08 14.40
C GLU A 195 16.01 24.44 15.57
N GLN A 196 15.24 23.48 16.09
CA GLN A 196 14.39 23.69 17.25
C GLN A 196 15.21 24.07 18.50
N ALA A 197 16.36 23.41 18.72
CA ALA A 197 17.26 23.74 19.82
C ALA A 197 17.78 25.19 19.70
N ALA A 198 18.21 25.60 18.51
CA ALA A 198 18.68 26.96 18.26
C ALA A 198 17.57 28.02 18.43
N GLN A 199 16.34 27.72 17.98
CA GLN A 199 15.19 28.61 18.21
C GLN A 199 14.86 28.75 19.69
N THR A 200 14.92 27.66 20.45
CA THR A 200 14.69 27.65 21.89
C THR A 200 15.73 28.51 22.61
N GLU A 201 17.01 28.38 22.24
CA GLU A 201 18.09 29.18 22.80
C GLU A 201 17.92 30.69 22.52
N ARG A 202 17.52 31.06 21.30
CA ARG A 202 17.24 32.45 20.94
C ARG A 202 16.10 33.03 21.78
N LEU A 203 15.02 32.26 21.95
CA LEU A 203 13.88 32.66 22.78
C LEU A 203 14.30 32.85 24.24
N THR A 204 15.08 31.92 24.80
CA THR A 204 15.56 32.03 26.18
C THR A 204 16.45 33.25 26.37
N ASN A 205 17.35 33.53 25.43
CA ASN A 205 18.24 34.69 25.50
C ASN A 205 17.45 36.01 25.38
N ALA A 206 16.48 36.10 24.47
CA ALA A 206 15.63 37.27 24.34
C ALA A 206 14.79 37.53 25.61
N LEU A 207 14.24 36.48 26.23
CA LEU A 207 13.51 36.61 27.50
C LEU A 207 14.42 37.09 28.63
N LEU A 208 15.67 36.63 28.68
CA LEU A 208 16.66 37.10 29.65
C LEU A 208 17.00 38.57 29.46
N GLU A 209 17.17 39.03 28.22
CA GLU A 209 17.41 40.45 27.89
C GLU A 209 16.23 41.35 28.30
N ILE A 210 15.01 40.94 27.97
CA ILE A 210 13.78 41.65 28.37
C ILE A 210 13.69 41.72 29.90
N THR A 211 13.97 40.61 30.58
CA THR A 211 13.94 40.57 32.05
C THR A 211 14.99 41.51 32.66
N SER A 212 16.21 41.52 32.12
CA SER A 212 17.29 42.41 32.55
C SER A 212 16.93 43.89 32.34
N THR A 213 16.40 44.25 31.18
CA THR A 213 16.01 45.64 30.87
C THR A 213 14.85 46.12 31.74
N VAL A 214 13.82 45.30 31.98
CA VAL A 214 12.70 45.64 32.86
C VAL A 214 13.16 45.83 34.30
N MET A 215 14.02 44.94 34.82
CA MET A 215 14.57 45.09 36.17
C MET A 215 15.52 46.29 36.30
N GLY A 216 16.36 46.56 35.29
CA GLY A 216 17.25 47.71 35.24
C GLY A 216 16.51 49.05 35.15
N ASN A 217 15.40 49.11 34.41
CA ASN A 217 14.55 50.30 34.31
C ASN A 217 13.75 50.56 35.59
N LYS A 218 13.36 49.50 36.31
CA LYS A 218 12.69 49.61 37.62
C LYS A 218 13.60 50.21 38.69
N LYS A 219 14.90 49.86 38.68
CA LYS A 219 15.89 50.48 39.60
C LYS A 219 16.12 51.97 39.32
N ARG A 220 16.17 52.38 38.04
CA ARG A 220 16.37 53.80 37.68
C ARG A 220 15.17 54.69 38.02
N LYS A 221 13.93 54.20 37.82
CA LYS A 221 12.73 54.95 38.23
C LYS A 221 12.66 55.17 39.74
N LEU A 222 13.07 54.19 40.55
CA LEU A 222 13.09 54.30 42.02
C LEU A 222 14.19 55.23 42.57
N SER A 223 15.29 55.43 41.83
CA SER A 223 16.33 56.41 42.20
C SER A 223 15.96 57.84 41.82
N GLU A 224 15.21 58.04 40.72
CA GLU A 224 14.74 59.38 40.31
C GLU A 224 13.62 59.91 41.20
N THR A 225 12.75 59.05 41.76
CA THR A 225 11.66 59.52 42.65
C THR A 225 12.13 59.93 44.05
N ASN A 226 13.36 59.59 44.45
CA ASN A 226 13.91 59.90 45.78
C ASN A 226 14.81 61.15 45.79
N GLN A 227 14.99 61.85 44.67
CA GLN A 227 15.75 63.11 44.60
C GLN A 227 14.89 64.38 44.45
N GLU A 228 13.56 64.25 44.35
CA GLU A 228 12.61 65.37 44.22
C GLU A 228 11.74 65.60 45.48
N SER A 229 12.19 65.21 46.67
CA SER A 229 11.47 65.48 47.94
C SER A 229 12.37 66.09 48.99
#